data_AF-A0A099S7K8-F1
#
_entry.id   AF-A0A099S7K8-F1
#
_cell.length_a   1.000
_cell.length_b   1.000
_cell.length_c   1.000
_cell.angle_alpha   90.00
_cell.angle_beta   90.00
_cell.angle_gamma   90.00
#
_symmetry.space_group_name_H-M   'P 1'
#
loop_
_entity.id
_entity.type
_entity.pdbx_description
1 polymer ?
#
loop_
_entity_poly.entity_id
_entity_poly.type
_entity_poly.pdbx_seq_one_letter_code
_entity_poly.pdbx_strand_id
1 'polypeptide(L)'
;MAFNYNEAPVITQINDGSEVVATVTTTFDVTFKVNVLVDALVTRDGGAKEHYFASRQYNSGAWTGSDIFNIAIDPTIGAADTVEVKAYASYLYVETPTP
;
A
#
# COMPACT_ATOMS: atom_id res chain seq x y z
N MET A 1 -5.08 -17.38 12.43
CA MET A 1 -6.24 -17.26 11.52
C MET A 1 -6.00 -16.02 10.67
N ALA A 2 -5.95 -16.12 9.34
CA ALA A 2 -5.77 -14.96 8.47
C ALA A 2 -7.16 -14.39 8.15
N PHE A 3 -7.44 -13.16 8.59
CA PHE A 3 -8.67 -12.46 8.24
C PHE A 3 -8.39 -11.66 6.97
N ASN A 4 -9.02 -12.04 5.86
CA ASN A 4 -9.04 -11.22 4.65
C ASN A 4 -10.03 -10.09 4.86
N TYR A 5 -9.53 -8.93 5.26
CA TYR A 5 -10.31 -7.71 5.28
C TYR A 5 -10.29 -7.11 3.86
N ASN A 6 -11.47 -6.96 3.26
CA ASN A 6 -11.65 -6.82 1.81
C ASN A 6 -12.23 -5.45 1.41
N GLU A 7 -12.10 -4.43 2.26
CA GLU A 7 -12.42 -3.06 1.82
C GLU A 7 -11.25 -2.51 1.00
N ALA A 8 -11.54 -2.23 -0.27
CA ALA A 8 -10.57 -1.66 -1.19
C ALA A 8 -10.21 -0.24 -0.71
N PRO A 9 -8.92 0.08 -0.51
CA PRO A 9 -8.52 1.41 -0.13
C PRO A 9 -8.78 2.40 -1.26
N VAL A 10 -9.23 3.61 -0.90
CA VAL A 10 -9.34 4.72 -1.85
C VAL A 10 -7.95 5.27 -2.14
N ILE A 11 -7.53 5.25 -3.41
CA ILE A 11 -6.20 5.68 -3.87
C ILE A 11 -6.30 6.96 -4.69
N THR A 12 -5.46 7.95 -4.38
CA THR A 12 -5.31 9.19 -5.18
C THR A 12 -3.85 9.35 -5.58
N GLN A 13 -3.57 9.39 -6.88
CA GLN A 13 -2.23 9.55 -7.45
C GLN A 13 -1.91 11.03 -7.72
N ILE A 14 -0.71 11.46 -7.33
CA ILE A 14 -0.13 12.76 -7.70
C ILE A 14 1.24 12.43 -8.30
N ASN A 15 1.50 12.77 -9.57
CA ASN A 15 2.69 12.30 -10.29
C ASN A 15 3.36 13.44 -11.08
N ASP A 16 4.66 13.68 -10.85
CA ASP A 16 5.55 14.50 -11.68
C ASP A 16 6.44 13.67 -12.63
N GLY A 17 6.25 12.36 -12.62
CA GLY A 17 7.00 11.33 -13.32
C GLY A 17 7.92 10.53 -12.39
N SER A 18 8.34 11.06 -11.25
CA SER A 18 9.36 10.46 -10.38
C SER A 18 8.82 9.81 -9.11
N GLU A 19 7.56 10.09 -8.77
CA GLU A 19 6.93 9.64 -7.55
C GLU A 19 5.47 9.22 -7.79
N VAL A 20 5.08 8.13 -7.15
CA VAL A 20 3.68 7.75 -6.96
C VAL A 20 3.32 7.97 -5.50
N VAL A 21 2.47 8.96 -5.25
CA VAL A 21 1.85 9.17 -3.94
C VAL A 21 0.54 8.39 -3.91
N ALA A 22 0.38 7.50 -2.95
CA ALA A 22 -0.84 6.74 -2.72
C ALA A 22 -1.39 7.05 -1.33
N THR A 23 -2.53 7.74 -1.27
CA THR A 23 -3.33 7.80 -0.04
C THR A 23 -4.07 6.48 0.10
N VAL A 24 -4.05 5.85 1.27
CA VAL A 24 -4.76 4.61 1.58
C VAL A 24 -5.77 4.92 2.67
N THR A 25 -7.06 4.84 2.39
CA THR A 25 -8.14 5.08 3.37
C THR A 25 -8.95 3.82 3.58
N THR A 26 -8.98 3.32 4.81
CA THR A 26 -9.69 2.08 5.19
C THR A 26 -9.85 1.98 6.71
N THR A 27 -10.71 1.09 7.20
CA THR A 27 -10.84 0.81 8.63
C THR A 27 -10.21 -0.53 8.97
N PHE A 28 -9.43 -0.61 10.04
CA PHE A 28 -8.86 -1.86 10.52
C PHE A 28 -9.34 -2.14 11.94
N ASP A 29 -9.37 -3.42 12.30
CA ASP A 29 -9.45 -3.78 13.72
C ASP A 29 -8.14 -3.36 14.40
N VAL A 30 -8.23 -2.28 15.17
CA VAL A 30 -7.09 -1.67 15.85
C VAL A 30 -6.57 -2.48 17.03
N THR A 31 -7.22 -3.59 17.41
CA THR A 31 -6.69 -4.50 18.45
C THR A 31 -5.47 -5.28 17.99
N PHE A 32 -5.26 -5.40 16.67
CA PHE A 32 -4.14 -6.11 16.09
C PHE A 32 -3.07 -5.15 15.53
N LYS A 33 -1.86 -5.67 15.37
CA LYS A 33 -0.88 -5.05 14.49
C LYS A 33 -1.33 -5.28 13.05
N VAL A 34 -1.18 -4.27 12.19
CA VAL A 34 -1.50 -4.40 10.77
C VAL A 34 -0.28 -4.05 9.94
N ASN A 35 -0.03 -4.81 8.87
CA ASN A 35 0.90 -4.42 7.82
C ASN A 35 0.08 -3.98 6.60
N VAL A 36 0.34 -2.77 6.11
CA VAL A 36 -0.19 -2.28 4.85
C VAL A 36 0.93 -2.32 3.82
N LEU A 37 0.65 -2.90 2.66
CA LEU A 37 1.53 -2.96 1.49
C LEU A 37 0.82 -2.25 0.33
N VAL A 38 1.49 -1.28 -0.28
CA VAL A 38 1.08 -0.64 -1.53
C VAL A 38 1.95 -1.18 -2.65
N ASP A 39 1.32 -1.61 -3.74
CA ASP A 39 1.93 -2.02 -5.00
C ASP A 39 1.56 -1.00 -6.08
N ALA A 40 2.55 -0.33 -6.66
CA ALA A 40 2.42 0.47 -7.85
C ALA A 40 2.98 -0.31 -9.04
N LEU A 41 2.08 -0.79 -9.91
CA LEU A 41 2.40 -1.40 -11.18
C LEU A 41 2.56 -0.31 -12.24
N VAL A 42 3.78 -0.15 -12.73
CA VAL A 42 4.07 0.67 -13.92
C VAL A 42 4.11 -0.25 -15.14
N THR A 43 3.26 0.02 -16.13
CA THR A 43 3.37 -0.62 -17.45
C THR A 43 4.02 0.37 -18.40
N ARG A 44 5.24 0.04 -18.83
CA ARG A 44 6.08 0.86 -19.71
C ARG A 44 5.57 0.86 -21.14
N ASP A 45 5.87 1.93 -21.87
CA ASP A 45 5.75 1.93 -23.33
C ASP A 45 6.65 0.83 -23.94
N GLY A 46 6.05 -0.15 -24.60
CA GLY A 46 6.69 -1.42 -24.97
C GLY A 46 6.26 -2.64 -24.15
N GLY A 47 5.42 -2.44 -23.12
CA GLY A 47 4.70 -3.50 -22.42
C GLY A 47 5.43 -4.16 -21.25
N ALA A 48 6.63 -3.69 -20.89
CA ALA A 48 7.31 -4.14 -19.68
C ALA A 48 6.50 -3.74 -18.43
N LYS A 49 6.47 -4.63 -17.44
CA LYS A 49 5.73 -4.43 -16.19
C LYS A 49 6.70 -4.40 -15.02
N GLU A 50 6.62 -3.34 -14.23
CA GLU A 50 7.49 -3.09 -13.09
C GLU A 50 6.63 -2.86 -11.85
N HIS A 51 6.94 -3.56 -10.78
CA HIS A 51 6.22 -3.42 -9.50
C HIS A 51 7.10 -2.68 -8.51
N TYR A 52 6.54 -1.62 -7.93
CA TYR A 52 7.18 -0.82 -6.91
C TYR A 52 6.37 -0.92 -5.62
N PHE A 53 7.03 -1.27 -4.52
CA PHE A 53 6.37 -1.57 -3.27
C PHE A 53 6.74 -0.57 -2.18
N ALA A 54 5.74 -0.15 -1.41
CA ALA A 54 5.95 0.50 -0.12
C ALA A 54 5.15 -0.26 0.94
N SER A 55 5.76 -0.51 2.10
CA SER A 55 5.05 -1.15 3.22
C SER A 55 5.29 -0.42 4.52
N ARG A 56 4.28 -0.47 5.40
CA ARG A 56 4.36 0.05 6.76
C ARG A 56 3.62 -0.88 7.71
N GLN A 57 4.24 -1.15 8.84
CA GLN A 57 3.59 -1.80 9.97
C GLN A 57 3.03 -0.74 10.92
N TYR A 58 1.82 -0.98 11.40
CA TYR A 58 1.16 -0.19 12.42
C TYR A 58 1.02 -1.06 13.67
N ASN A 59 1.40 -0.49 14.82
CA ASN A 59 1.07 -1.09 16.10
C ASN A 59 -0.45 -1.05 16.33
N SER A 60 -0.94 -1.88 17.25
CA SER A 60 -2.32 -1.81 17.72
C SER A 60 -2.67 -0.38 18.14
N GLY A 61 -3.83 0.12 17.72
CA GLY A 61 -4.30 1.47 17.97
C GLY A 61 -3.67 2.56 17.10
N ALA A 62 -2.62 2.29 16.34
CA ALA A 62 -1.86 3.34 15.64
C ALA A 62 -2.48 3.75 14.30
N TRP A 63 -3.31 2.90 13.67
CA TRP A 63 -3.99 3.25 12.42
C TRP A 63 -5.17 4.19 12.70
N THR A 64 -5.18 5.36 12.05
CA THR A 64 -6.17 6.42 12.29
C THR A 64 -7.22 6.54 11.17
N GLY A 65 -7.25 5.59 10.24
CA GLY A 65 -8.22 5.54 9.14
C GLY A 65 -7.63 5.88 7.76
N SER A 66 -6.49 6.58 7.71
CA SER A 66 -5.81 6.94 6.48
C SER A 66 -4.31 7.10 6.68
N ASP A 67 -3.51 6.77 5.67
CA ASP A 67 -2.08 7.10 5.61
C ASP A 67 -1.61 7.30 4.16
N ILE A 68 -0.46 7.95 3.99
CA ILE A 68 0.17 8.26 2.72
C ILE A 68 1.43 7.40 2.53
N PHE A 69 1.52 6.80 1.35
CA PHE A 69 2.65 6.02 0.88
C PHE A 69 3.28 6.70 -0.33
N ASN A 70 4.56 7.03 -0.19
CA ASN A 70 5.36 7.61 -1.26
C ASN A 70 6.24 6.52 -1.87
N ILE A 71 6.18 6.39 -3.18
CA ILE A 71 6.91 5.37 -3.93
C ILE A 71 7.76 6.09 -4.98
N ALA A 72 9.07 6.06 -4.81
CA ALA A 72 10.01 6.59 -5.79
C ALA A 72 10.10 5.64 -6.99
N ILE A 73 10.02 6.19 -8.19
CA ILE A 73 10.04 5.45 -9.45
C ILE A 73 11.27 5.86 -10.26
N ASP A 74 12.14 4.89 -10.54
CA ASP A 74 13.29 5.05 -11.43
C ASP A 74 13.34 3.86 -12.40
N PRO A 75 13.42 4.08 -13.73
CA PRO A 75 13.40 5.38 -14.41
C PRO A 75 12.03 6.10 -14.30
N THR A 76 12.03 7.42 -14.42
CA THR A 76 10.80 8.24 -14.33
C THR A 76 9.75 7.77 -15.34
N ILE A 77 8.48 7.82 -14.93
CA ILE A 77 7.29 7.46 -15.72
C ILE A 77 7.19 8.42 -16.92
N GLY A 78 7.26 7.85 -18.12
CA GLY A 78 7.08 8.57 -19.37
C GLY A 78 5.61 8.87 -19.65
N ALA A 79 5.35 9.76 -20.61
CA ALA A 79 3.97 10.17 -20.96
C ALA A 79 3.10 9.03 -21.52
N ALA A 80 3.71 7.97 -22.07
CA ALA A 80 3.04 6.79 -22.60
C ALA A 80 2.97 5.61 -21.61
N ASP A 81 3.63 5.74 -20.45
CA ASP A 81 3.55 4.73 -19.39
C ASP A 81 2.19 4.83 -18.69
N THR A 82 1.73 3.73 -18.11
CA THR A 82 0.53 3.70 -17.26
C THR A 82 0.88 3.23 -15.86
N VAL A 83 0.14 3.71 -14.86
CA VAL A 83 0.32 3.33 -13.46
C VAL A 83 -1.00 2.79 -12.92
N GLU A 84 -0.96 1.60 -12.34
CA GLU A 84 -2.04 1.01 -11.55
C GLU A 84 -1.54 0.84 -10.12
N VAL A 85 -2.30 1.29 -9.13
CA VAL A 85 -1.93 1.17 -7.72
C VAL A 85 -2.93 0.30 -6.99
N LYS A 86 -2.44 -0.61 -6.15
CA LYS A 86 -3.23 -1.46 -5.25
C LYS A 86 -2.67 -1.40 -3.85
N ALA A 87 -3.52 -1.58 -2.86
CA ALA A 87 -3.07 -1.81 -1.50
C ALA A 87 -3.67 -3.07 -0.89
N TYR A 88 -2.88 -3.68 -0.03
CA TYR A 88 -3.15 -4.94 0.66
C TYR A 88 -2.91 -4.72 2.15
N ALA A 89 -3.70 -5.38 2.98
CA ALA A 89 -3.52 -5.36 4.42
C ALA A 89 -3.45 -6.79 4.97
N SER A 90 -2.64 -6.99 6.01
CA SER A 90 -2.57 -8.24 6.75
C SER A 90 -2.48 -7.97 8.24
N TYR A 91 -3.20 -8.76 9.05
CA TYR A 91 -3.13 -8.69 10.50
C TYR A 91 -2.04 -9.61 11.02
N LEU A 92 -1.23 -9.11 11.94
CA LEU A 92 -0.29 -9.91 12.71
C LEU A 92 -0.87 -10.15 14.11
N TYR A 93 -1.34 -11.37 14.33
CA TYR A 93 -1.71 -11.83 15.67
C TYR A 93 -0.45 -12.21 16.43
N VAL A 94 -0.19 -11.53 17.54
CA VAL A 94 0.85 -11.94 18.49
C VAL A 94 0.11 -12.63 19.63
N GLU A 95 0.25 -13.95 19.76
CA GLU A 95 -0.17 -14.64 20.97
C GLU A 95 0.68 -14.13 22.13
N THR A 96 0.06 -13.41 23.07
CA THR A 96 0.64 -13.26 24.40
C THR A 96 0.68 -14.65 25.04
N PRO A 97 1.85 -15.19 25.41
CA PRO A 97 1.91 -16.47 26.10
C PRO A 97 1.16 -16.34 27.42
N THR A 98 0.16 -17.20 27.63
CA THR A 98 -0.48 -17.38 28.94
C THR A 98 0.57 -17.90 29.93
N PRO A 99 0.68 -17.31 31.15
CA PRO A 99 1.55 -17.79 32.21
C PRO A 99 1.30 -19.26 32.59
#